data_AF-A0A662GNK5-F1
#
_entry.id   AF-A0A662GNK5-F1
#
_cell.length_a   1.000
_cell.length_b   1.000
_cell.length_c   1.000
_cell.angle_alpha   90.00
_cell.angle_beta   90.00
_cell.angle_gamma   90.00
#
_symmetry.space_group_name_H-M   'P 1'
#
loop_
_entity.id
_entity.type
_entity.pdbx_description
1 polymer ?
#
loop_
_entity_poly.entity_id
_entity_poly.type
_entity_poly.pdbx_seq_one_letter_code
_entity_poly.pdbx_strand_id
1 'polypeptide(L)'
;ALVAAIIAYHKYKNTFQKIDNLLSYIPLKLDADAIKKEVLYGASIKDAIHKHFEKALTELLRSSMRPSDSTQVKHIDKKLIIEKERLNKRLSEALQRINELEKRIENLEKQIREKDLEISRLNNIIEKQRLLWKRNIRSELERIKDSYIRDLETRVREYKRIINAQRRKISTLEERINNLLTLLRKTENEIAVKKLIKFDNRSIETLDKTYGILRGDIIYIEDPSGGGKNTALQLSKRGILAIVVREKRFSSDAERIFNENNIPILLLDDFDPPLVLKGDITIISREAYETALKNMKLRELPEDEALYMEVESILAEWREKRLKELNEEN
;
A
#
# COMPACT_ATOMS: atom_id res chain seq x y z
N ALA A 1 67.67 -118.23 43.02
CA ALA A 1 66.57 -117.29 43.35
C ALA A 1 66.05 -116.56 42.11
N LEU A 2 66.81 -115.63 41.52
CA LEU A 2 66.31 -114.67 40.51
C LEU A 2 65.69 -115.32 39.25
N VAL A 3 66.30 -116.39 38.70
CA VAL A 3 65.75 -117.15 37.56
C VAL A 3 64.39 -117.78 37.88
N ALA A 4 64.21 -118.34 39.09
CA ALA A 4 62.94 -118.92 39.50
C ALA A 4 61.84 -117.85 39.66
N ALA A 5 62.20 -116.65 40.11
CA ALA A 5 61.28 -115.51 40.18
C ALA A 5 60.82 -115.04 38.79
N ILE A 6 61.70 -115.02 37.79
CA ILE A 6 61.36 -114.68 36.39
C ILE A 6 60.39 -115.72 35.79
N ILE A 7 60.65 -117.01 36.00
CA ILE A 7 59.78 -118.09 35.51
C ILE A 7 58.40 -118.04 36.20
N ALA A 8 58.37 -117.81 37.52
CA ALA A 8 57.13 -117.62 38.26
C ALA A 8 56.36 -116.39 37.76
N TYR A 9 57.03 -115.26 37.56
CA TYR A 9 56.42 -114.05 37.01
C TYR A 9 55.81 -114.31 35.62
N HIS A 10 56.51 -114.99 34.72
CA HIS A 10 55.96 -115.39 33.41
C HIS A 10 54.72 -116.28 33.52
N LYS A 11 54.69 -117.21 34.49
CA LYS A 11 53.52 -118.08 34.75
C LYS A 11 52.29 -117.29 35.24
N TYR A 12 52.48 -116.31 36.13
CA TYR A 12 51.38 -115.53 36.73
C TYR A 12 51.07 -114.20 36.02
N LYS A 13 51.87 -113.81 35.01
CA LYS A 13 51.67 -112.58 34.21
C LYS A 13 50.25 -112.46 33.66
N ASN A 14 49.73 -113.52 33.06
CA ASN A 14 48.40 -113.55 32.46
C ASN A 14 47.27 -113.50 33.51
N THR A 15 47.51 -113.99 34.74
CA THR A 15 46.53 -113.86 35.84
C THR A 15 46.55 -112.46 36.46
N PHE A 16 47.73 -111.84 36.60
CA PHE A 16 47.83 -110.47 37.10
C PHE A 16 47.22 -109.45 36.13
N GLN A 17 47.47 -109.59 34.82
CA GLN A 17 46.82 -108.74 33.81
C GLN A 17 45.28 -108.86 33.83
N LYS A 18 44.73 -110.04 34.10
CA LYS A 18 43.27 -110.21 34.28
C LYS A 18 42.75 -109.49 35.52
N ILE A 19 43.49 -109.51 36.62
CA ILE A 19 43.14 -108.79 37.86
C ILE A 19 43.20 -107.27 37.63
N ASP A 20 44.26 -106.76 37.01
CA ASP A 20 44.42 -105.32 36.72
C ASP A 20 43.32 -104.82 35.78
N ASN A 21 42.97 -105.58 34.74
CA ASN A 21 41.85 -105.25 33.86
C ASN A 21 40.50 -105.25 34.59
N LEU A 22 40.23 -106.25 35.45
CA LEU A 22 39.00 -106.31 36.24
C LEU A 22 38.88 -105.13 37.22
N LEU A 23 39.99 -104.74 37.85
CA LEU A 23 40.03 -103.58 38.76
C LEU A 23 39.76 -102.27 38.02
N SER A 24 40.20 -102.13 36.77
CA SER A 24 39.93 -100.92 35.96
C SER A 24 38.44 -100.66 35.68
N TYR A 25 37.57 -101.68 35.79
CA TYR A 25 36.11 -101.52 35.62
C TYR A 25 35.37 -101.22 36.94
N ILE A 26 36.05 -101.30 38.09
CA ILE A 26 35.42 -101.11 39.41
C ILE A 26 35.75 -99.68 39.89
N PRO A 27 34.75 -98.80 40.10
CA PRO A 27 34.96 -97.41 40.53
C PRO A 27 35.28 -97.27 42.03
N LEU A 28 36.07 -98.19 42.59
CA LEU A 28 36.55 -98.20 43.97
C LEU A 28 38.07 -98.31 43.98
N LYS A 29 38.73 -97.52 44.84
CA LYS A 29 40.19 -97.56 45.02
C LYS A 29 40.60 -98.81 45.83
N LEU A 30 40.62 -99.95 45.16
CA LEU A 30 41.08 -101.23 45.71
C LEU A 30 42.60 -101.38 45.47
N ASP A 31 43.30 -101.90 46.47
CA ASP A 31 44.74 -102.19 46.38
C ASP A 31 44.99 -103.44 45.52
N ALA A 32 45.55 -103.22 44.32
CA ALA A 32 45.82 -104.28 43.35
C ALA A 32 46.89 -105.27 43.84
N ASP A 33 47.88 -104.82 44.62
CA ASP A 33 48.99 -105.68 45.03
C ASP A 33 48.60 -106.61 46.19
N ALA A 34 47.68 -106.18 47.06
CA ALA A 34 47.06 -107.04 48.06
C ALA A 34 46.27 -108.19 47.42
N ILE A 35 45.50 -107.91 46.35
CA ILE A 35 44.72 -108.93 45.63
C ILE A 35 45.64 -109.90 44.88
N LYS A 36 46.70 -109.39 44.22
CA LYS A 36 47.74 -110.24 43.59
C LYS A 36 48.43 -111.15 44.60
N LYS A 37 48.67 -110.66 45.83
CA LYS A 37 49.23 -111.45 46.93
C LYS A 37 48.30 -112.60 47.36
N GLU A 38 47.00 -112.37 47.57
CA GLU A 38 46.07 -113.46 47.94
C GLU A 38 45.98 -114.54 46.83
N VAL A 39 45.99 -114.13 45.55
CA VAL A 39 46.00 -115.07 44.42
C VAL A 39 47.31 -115.88 44.33
N LEU A 40 48.45 -115.30 44.72
CA LEU A 40 49.73 -116.05 44.85
C LEU A 40 49.68 -117.11 45.96
N TYR A 41 48.91 -116.91 47.02
CA TYR A 41 48.70 -117.91 48.08
C TYR A 41 47.64 -118.97 47.76
N GLY A 42 47.12 -119.00 46.52
CA GLY A 42 46.22 -120.04 46.04
C GLY A 42 44.72 -119.72 46.14
N ALA A 43 44.34 -118.49 46.48
CA ALA A 43 42.94 -118.06 46.43
C ALA A 43 42.46 -117.91 44.97
N SER A 44 41.17 -118.21 44.74
CA SER A 44 40.52 -117.89 43.46
C SER A 44 40.46 -116.37 43.25
N ILE A 45 40.63 -115.92 42.01
CA ILE A 45 40.55 -114.49 41.63
C ILE A 45 39.23 -113.86 42.11
N LYS A 46 38.13 -114.62 42.03
CA LYS A 46 36.80 -114.17 42.45
C LYS A 46 36.74 -113.88 43.96
N ASP A 47 37.30 -114.79 44.77
CA ASP A 47 37.18 -114.74 46.23
C ASP A 47 38.06 -113.64 46.83
N ALA A 48 39.28 -113.46 46.28
CA ALA A 48 40.19 -112.38 46.65
C ALA A 48 39.58 -110.99 46.34
N ILE A 49 38.96 -110.82 45.16
CA ILE A 49 38.26 -109.57 44.81
C ILE A 49 37.05 -109.36 45.72
N HIS A 50 36.22 -110.38 45.97
CA HIS A 50 35.01 -110.24 46.80
C HIS A 50 35.35 -109.80 48.24
N LYS A 51 36.36 -110.43 48.85
CA LYS A 51 36.82 -110.12 50.21
C LYS A 51 37.40 -108.71 50.34
N HIS A 52 38.09 -108.21 49.31
CA HIS A 52 38.57 -106.83 49.27
C HIS A 52 37.45 -105.82 48.97
N PHE A 53 36.48 -106.19 48.13
CA PHE A 53 35.30 -105.38 47.84
C PHE A 53 34.39 -105.22 49.07
N GLU A 54 34.11 -106.30 49.80
CA GLU A 54 33.35 -106.26 51.06
C GLU A 54 34.02 -105.38 52.11
N LYS A 55 35.35 -105.47 52.27
CA LYS A 55 36.12 -104.57 53.16
C LYS A 55 35.92 -103.10 52.77
N ALA A 56 36.13 -102.77 51.49
CA ALA A 56 35.98 -101.41 50.98
C ALA A 56 34.53 -100.89 51.14
N LEU A 57 33.53 -101.73 50.85
CA LEU A 57 32.12 -101.40 51.05
C LEU A 57 31.79 -101.16 52.54
N THR A 58 32.36 -101.97 53.44
CA THR A 58 32.18 -101.83 54.89
C THR A 58 32.82 -100.54 55.42
N GLU A 59 33.98 -100.14 54.92
CA GLU A 59 34.60 -98.85 55.24
C GLU A 59 33.77 -97.67 54.72
N LEU A 60 33.26 -97.78 53.48
CA LEU A 60 32.48 -96.72 52.86
C LEU A 60 31.12 -96.53 53.58
N LEU A 61 30.45 -97.62 53.96
CA LEU A 61 29.24 -97.59 54.81
C LEU A 61 29.52 -97.02 56.21
N ARG A 62 30.66 -97.35 56.83
CA ARG A 62 31.07 -96.73 58.10
C ARG A 62 31.37 -95.23 57.96
N SER A 63 31.82 -94.78 56.78
CA SER A 63 32.07 -93.36 56.52
C SER A 63 30.79 -92.54 56.33
N SER A 64 29.73 -93.15 55.76
CA SER A 64 28.41 -92.50 55.58
C SER A 64 27.53 -92.56 56.83
N MET A 65 27.80 -93.47 57.77
CA MET A 65 27.10 -93.56 59.06
C MET A 65 27.81 -92.79 60.19
N ARG A 66 28.01 -91.47 59.98
CA ARG A 66 28.27 -90.52 61.08
C ARG A 66 26.97 -89.78 61.44
N PRO A 67 26.39 -89.96 62.64
CA PRO A 67 25.14 -89.29 63.02
C PRO A 67 25.39 -87.87 63.54
N SER A 68 25.31 -86.88 62.63
CA SER A 68 25.24 -85.41 62.89
C SER A 68 24.79 -84.70 61.59
N ASP A 69 23.92 -83.69 61.51
CA ASP A 69 23.04 -83.02 62.50
C ASP A 69 21.69 -82.66 61.82
N SER A 70 20.58 -82.78 62.55
CA SER A 70 19.24 -82.39 62.03
C SER A 70 18.90 -80.90 62.24
N THR A 71 19.78 -80.14 62.89
CA THR A 71 19.55 -78.75 63.33
C THR A 71 19.84 -77.71 62.24
N GLN A 72 20.77 -78.00 61.31
CA GLN A 72 21.21 -77.04 60.30
C GLN A 72 20.16 -76.84 59.19
N VAL A 73 19.52 -77.91 58.73
CA VAL A 73 18.52 -77.88 57.65
C VAL A 73 17.33 -76.97 58.02
N LYS A 74 16.75 -77.17 59.22
CA LYS A 74 15.62 -76.34 59.72
C LYS A 74 15.98 -74.85 59.89
N HIS A 75 17.26 -74.52 60.09
CA HIS A 75 17.71 -73.12 60.15
C HIS A 75 17.93 -72.50 58.77
N ILE A 76 18.29 -73.30 57.77
CA ILE A 76 18.39 -72.87 56.37
C ILE A 76 16.97 -72.56 55.85
N ASP A 77 16.02 -73.47 56.02
CA ASP A 77 14.63 -73.29 55.58
C ASP A 77 13.98 -72.03 56.18
N LYS A 78 14.17 -71.78 57.48
CA LYS A 78 13.66 -70.57 58.15
C LYS A 78 14.30 -69.29 57.61
N LYS A 79 15.60 -69.30 57.26
CA LYS A 79 16.28 -68.14 56.65
C LYS A 79 15.72 -67.86 55.24
N LEU A 80 15.53 -68.90 54.42
CA LEU A 80 14.91 -68.80 53.09
C LEU A 80 13.48 -68.27 53.14
N ILE A 81 12.67 -68.66 54.14
CA ILE A 81 11.31 -68.12 54.33
C ILE A 81 11.36 -66.62 54.64
N ILE A 82 12.19 -66.19 55.58
CA ILE A 82 12.36 -64.76 55.95
C ILE A 82 12.87 -63.94 54.75
N GLU A 83 13.78 -64.50 53.94
CA GLU A 83 14.29 -63.85 52.74
C GLU A 83 13.22 -63.74 51.64
N LYS A 84 12.41 -64.79 51.44
CA LYS A 84 11.24 -64.76 50.55
C LYS A 84 10.21 -63.72 50.99
N GLU A 85 9.93 -63.60 52.29
CA GLU A 85 9.02 -62.57 52.83
C GLU A 85 9.56 -61.15 52.60
N ARG A 86 10.87 -60.93 52.81
CA ARG A 86 11.53 -59.64 52.49
C ARG A 86 11.47 -59.30 51.01
N LEU A 87 11.69 -60.29 50.13
CA LEU A 87 11.58 -60.11 48.68
C LEU A 87 10.14 -59.82 48.25
N ASN A 88 9.16 -60.55 48.79
CA ASN A 88 7.73 -60.29 48.54
C ASN A 88 7.31 -58.90 49.02
N LYS A 89 7.82 -58.44 50.18
CA LYS A 89 7.55 -57.08 50.68
C LYS A 89 8.12 -56.02 49.74
N ARG A 90 9.39 -56.15 49.33
CA ARG A 90 10.02 -55.25 48.34
C ARG A 90 9.31 -55.27 46.99
N LEU A 91 8.83 -56.43 46.55
CA LEU A 91 8.05 -56.57 45.32
C LEU A 91 6.70 -55.83 45.43
N SER A 92 6.00 -55.96 46.58
CA SER A 92 4.77 -55.22 46.85
C SER A 92 4.99 -53.70 46.89
N GLU A 93 6.04 -53.24 47.57
CA GLU A 93 6.46 -51.82 47.62
C GLU A 93 6.79 -51.30 46.20
N ALA A 94 7.48 -52.09 45.38
CA ALA A 94 7.78 -51.74 43.98
C ALA A 94 6.52 -51.70 43.09
N LEU A 95 5.58 -52.64 43.25
CA LEU A 95 4.31 -52.65 42.52
C LEU A 95 3.41 -51.47 42.92
N GLN A 96 3.38 -51.10 44.19
CA GLN A 96 2.72 -49.87 44.65
C GLN A 96 3.35 -48.63 44.00
N ARG A 97 4.69 -48.57 43.95
CA ARG A 97 5.42 -47.48 43.31
C ARG A 97 5.15 -47.37 41.82
N ILE A 98 5.04 -48.50 41.12
CA ILE A 98 4.67 -48.55 39.70
C ILE A 98 3.25 -47.98 39.50
N ASN A 99 2.26 -48.42 40.29
CA ASN A 99 0.88 -47.93 40.22
C ASN A 99 0.76 -46.43 40.55
N GLU A 100 1.54 -45.92 41.51
CA GLU A 100 1.67 -44.47 41.79
C GLU A 100 2.22 -43.70 40.58
N LEU A 101 3.25 -44.24 39.90
CA LEU A 101 3.85 -43.63 38.73
C LEU A 101 2.93 -43.69 37.50
N GLU A 102 2.22 -44.79 37.28
CA GLU A 102 1.22 -44.94 36.22
C GLU A 102 0.10 -43.89 36.37
N LYS A 103 -0.47 -43.73 37.57
CA LYS A 103 -1.45 -42.67 37.87
C LYS A 103 -0.88 -41.27 37.69
N ARG A 104 0.41 -41.07 38.02
CA ARG A 104 1.10 -39.79 37.80
C ARG A 104 1.23 -39.48 36.31
N ILE A 105 1.58 -40.48 35.50
CA ILE A 105 1.65 -40.39 34.03
C ILE A 105 0.27 -40.07 33.46
N GLU A 106 -0.78 -40.82 33.81
CA GLU A 106 -2.15 -40.58 33.33
C GLU A 106 -2.64 -39.15 33.64
N ASN A 107 -2.38 -38.66 34.85
CA ASN A 107 -2.72 -37.28 35.22
C ASN A 107 -1.88 -36.24 34.46
N LEU A 108 -0.59 -36.47 34.24
CA LEU A 108 0.26 -35.57 33.45
C LEU A 108 -0.18 -35.53 31.99
N GLU A 109 -0.50 -36.68 31.39
CA GLU A 109 -1.08 -36.73 30.04
C GLU A 109 -2.41 -35.98 29.95
N LYS A 110 -3.27 -36.09 30.97
CA LYS A 110 -4.53 -35.33 31.02
C LYS A 110 -4.26 -33.82 31.06
N GLN A 111 -3.30 -33.38 31.88
CA GLN A 111 -2.89 -31.97 31.94
C GLN A 111 -2.28 -31.48 30.62
N ILE A 112 -1.49 -32.31 29.92
CA ILE A 112 -0.98 -32.00 28.58
C ILE A 112 -2.14 -31.82 27.60
N ARG A 113 -3.08 -32.78 27.53
CA ARG A 113 -4.28 -32.68 26.66
C ARG A 113 -5.12 -31.43 26.95
N GLU A 114 -5.30 -31.07 28.23
CA GLU A 114 -6.01 -29.84 28.62
C GLU A 114 -5.26 -28.57 28.17
N LYS A 115 -3.92 -28.56 28.29
CA LYS A 115 -3.07 -27.44 27.85
C LYS A 115 -2.99 -27.33 26.33
N ASP A 116 -2.95 -28.44 25.58
CA ASP A 116 -2.99 -28.43 24.11
C ASP A 116 -4.31 -27.87 23.58
N LEU A 117 -5.43 -28.19 24.23
CA LEU A 117 -6.74 -27.60 23.94
C LEU A 117 -6.79 -26.10 24.25
N GLU A 118 -6.18 -25.67 25.36
CA GLU A 118 -6.05 -24.25 25.72
C GLU A 118 -5.20 -23.49 24.70
N ILE A 119 -4.03 -24.02 24.33
CA ILE A 119 -3.14 -23.48 23.30
C ILE A 119 -3.87 -23.36 21.95
N SER A 120 -4.60 -24.41 21.54
CA SER A 120 -5.40 -24.38 20.31
C SER A 120 -6.48 -23.29 20.34
N ARG A 121 -7.16 -23.08 21.48
CA ARG A 121 -8.15 -22.01 21.64
C ARG A 121 -7.51 -20.63 21.57
N LEU A 122 -6.39 -20.42 22.28
CA LEU A 122 -5.66 -19.15 22.28
C LEU A 122 -5.12 -18.80 20.89
N ASN A 123 -4.54 -19.77 20.17
CA ASN A 123 -4.08 -19.59 18.80
C ASN A 123 -5.23 -19.16 17.87
N ASN A 124 -6.39 -19.81 17.95
CA ASN A 124 -7.59 -19.42 17.18
C ASN A 124 -8.07 -17.99 17.49
N ILE A 125 -7.98 -17.54 18.76
CA ILE A 125 -8.31 -16.17 19.15
C ILE A 125 -7.30 -15.17 18.57
N ILE A 126 -5.99 -15.48 18.66
CA ILE A 126 -4.91 -14.67 18.11
C ILE A 126 -5.05 -14.54 16.58
N GLU A 127 -5.39 -15.61 15.85
CA GLU A 127 -5.62 -15.54 14.41
C GLU A 127 -6.83 -14.66 14.06
N LYS A 128 -7.96 -14.82 14.76
CA LYS A 128 -9.14 -13.96 14.57
C LYS A 128 -8.82 -12.49 14.83
N GLN A 129 -8.08 -12.19 15.90
CA GLN A 129 -7.63 -10.82 16.21
C GLN A 129 -6.68 -10.28 15.13
N ARG A 130 -5.72 -11.08 14.65
CA ARG A 130 -4.81 -10.69 13.56
C ARG A 130 -5.56 -10.39 12.26
N LEU A 131 -6.59 -11.16 11.92
CA LEU A 131 -7.43 -10.94 10.74
C LEU A 131 -8.26 -9.65 10.86
N LEU A 132 -8.88 -9.42 12.03
CA LEU A 132 -9.62 -8.19 12.31
C LEU A 132 -8.70 -6.96 12.27
N TRP A 133 -7.53 -7.03 12.91
CA TRP A 133 -6.55 -5.95 12.93
C TRP A 133 -6.03 -5.61 11.53
N LYS A 134 -5.69 -6.62 10.71
CA LYS A 134 -5.32 -6.42 9.29
C LYS A 134 -6.44 -5.75 8.49
N ARG A 135 -7.71 -6.15 8.70
CA ARG A 135 -8.87 -5.54 8.03
C ARG A 135 -9.07 -4.09 8.46
N ASN A 136 -8.98 -3.81 9.76
CA ASN A 136 -9.15 -2.47 10.32
C ASN A 136 -8.07 -1.52 9.81
N ILE A 137 -6.79 -1.90 9.91
CA ILE A 137 -5.66 -1.10 9.37
C ILE A 137 -5.82 -0.85 7.88
N ARG A 138 -6.23 -1.85 7.10
CA ARG A 138 -6.48 -1.65 5.68
C ARG A 138 -7.58 -0.60 5.44
N SER A 139 -8.68 -0.68 6.18
CA SER A 139 -9.79 0.27 6.05
C SER A 139 -9.43 1.69 6.54
N GLU A 140 -8.57 1.83 7.56
CA GLU A 140 -8.06 3.12 8.01
C GLU A 140 -7.08 3.71 7.01
N LEU A 141 -6.18 2.89 6.45
CA LEU A 141 -5.25 3.31 5.41
C LEU A 141 -5.98 3.74 4.12
N GLU A 142 -7.04 3.03 3.73
CA GLU A 142 -7.93 3.41 2.63
C GLU A 142 -8.64 4.74 2.95
N ARG A 143 -9.20 4.93 4.15
CA ARG A 143 -9.81 6.21 4.58
C ARG A 143 -8.84 7.40 4.59
N ILE A 144 -7.61 7.20 5.08
CA ILE A 144 -6.57 8.24 5.12
C ILE A 144 -6.14 8.61 3.70
N LYS A 145 -5.98 7.63 2.80
CA LYS A 145 -5.72 7.88 1.38
C LYS A 145 -6.86 8.64 0.73
N ASP A 146 -8.11 8.24 0.96
CA ASP A 146 -9.29 8.91 0.41
C ASP A 146 -9.43 10.36 0.90
N SER A 147 -9.17 10.64 2.19
CA SER A 147 -9.20 12.03 2.69
C SER A 147 -8.08 12.85 2.07
N TYR A 148 -6.86 12.31 2.01
CA TYR A 148 -5.71 12.98 1.42
C TYR A 148 -5.90 13.27 -0.08
N ILE A 149 -6.51 12.34 -0.83
CA ILE A 149 -6.89 12.54 -2.23
C ILE A 149 -7.92 13.67 -2.35
N ARG A 150 -8.99 13.69 -1.54
CA ARG A 150 -10.01 14.75 -1.56
C ARG A 150 -9.45 16.12 -1.19
N ASP A 151 -8.51 16.19 -0.26
CA ASP A 151 -7.82 17.43 0.12
C ASP A 151 -6.94 17.94 -1.04
N LEU A 152 -6.18 17.05 -1.69
CA LEU A 152 -5.39 17.36 -2.88
C LEU A 152 -6.28 17.83 -4.05
N GLU A 153 -7.38 17.13 -4.34
CA GLU A 153 -8.35 17.52 -5.38
C GLU A 153 -8.97 18.89 -5.10
N THR A 154 -9.21 19.21 -3.82
CA THR A 154 -9.76 20.51 -3.42
C THR A 154 -8.74 21.63 -3.61
N ARG A 155 -7.49 21.41 -3.19
CA ARG A 155 -6.36 22.34 -3.46
C ARG A 155 -6.12 22.53 -4.96
N VAL A 156 -6.15 21.46 -5.76
CA VAL A 156 -6.00 21.52 -7.23
C VAL A 156 -7.14 22.32 -7.86
N ARG A 157 -8.39 22.17 -7.39
CA ARG A 157 -9.53 23.00 -7.86
C ARG A 157 -9.37 24.46 -7.48
N GLU A 158 -8.87 24.76 -6.28
CA GLU A 158 -8.59 26.12 -5.82
C GLU A 158 -7.47 26.77 -6.65
N TYR A 159 -6.32 26.12 -6.81
CA TYR A 159 -5.22 26.62 -7.64
C TYR A 159 -5.65 26.82 -9.11
N LYS A 160 -6.46 25.92 -9.68
CA LYS A 160 -7.05 26.12 -11.02
C LYS A 160 -7.95 27.37 -11.09
N ARG A 161 -8.74 27.67 -10.05
CA ARG A 161 -9.54 28.90 -9.98
C ARG A 161 -8.65 30.14 -9.89
N ILE A 162 -7.62 30.12 -9.06
CA ILE A 162 -6.66 31.22 -8.90
C ILE A 162 -5.92 31.48 -10.22
N ILE A 163 -5.38 30.45 -10.87
CA ILE A 163 -4.70 30.56 -12.17
C ILE A 163 -5.64 31.13 -13.23
N ASN A 164 -6.90 30.69 -13.29
CA ASN A 164 -7.87 31.22 -14.26
C ASN A 164 -8.23 32.69 -13.98
N ALA A 165 -8.36 33.09 -12.70
CA ALA A 165 -8.58 34.48 -12.32
C ALA A 165 -7.36 35.36 -12.66
N GLN A 166 -6.14 34.88 -12.41
CA GLN A 166 -4.90 35.56 -12.77
C GLN A 166 -4.73 35.68 -14.28
N ARG A 167 -5.00 34.62 -15.07
CA ARG A 167 -4.98 34.66 -16.54
C ARG A 167 -5.96 35.68 -17.11
N ARG A 168 -7.19 35.74 -16.58
CA ARG A 168 -8.16 36.79 -16.94
C ARG A 168 -7.62 38.19 -16.62
N LYS A 169 -7.03 38.37 -15.43
CA LYS A 169 -6.42 39.66 -15.04
C LYS A 169 -5.25 40.04 -15.95
N ILE A 170 -4.39 39.10 -16.32
CA ILE A 170 -3.29 39.32 -17.27
C ILE A 170 -3.86 39.75 -18.64
N SER A 171 -4.80 38.98 -19.20
CA SER A 171 -5.49 39.32 -20.45
C SER A 171 -6.07 40.74 -20.45
N THR A 172 -6.76 41.16 -19.37
CA THR A 172 -7.30 42.53 -19.25
C THR A 172 -6.21 43.61 -19.12
N LEU A 173 -5.04 43.28 -18.57
CA LEU A 173 -3.92 44.20 -18.46
C LEU A 173 -3.15 44.30 -19.79
N GLU A 174 -2.99 43.20 -20.52
CA GLU A 174 -2.41 43.17 -21.87
C GLU A 174 -3.27 43.98 -22.85
N GLU A 175 -4.59 43.80 -22.83
CA GLU A 175 -5.54 44.61 -23.59
C GLU A 175 -5.42 46.10 -23.24
N ARG A 176 -5.42 46.44 -21.94
CA ARG A 176 -5.21 47.83 -21.48
C ARG A 176 -3.86 48.41 -21.93
N ILE A 177 -2.78 47.63 -21.90
CA ILE A 177 -1.45 48.06 -22.38
C ILE A 177 -1.50 48.31 -23.89
N ASN A 178 -2.10 47.43 -24.67
CA ASN A 178 -2.26 47.62 -26.12
C ASN A 178 -3.09 48.88 -26.44
N ASN A 179 -4.17 49.13 -25.71
CA ASN A 179 -5.00 50.33 -25.83
C ASN A 179 -4.25 51.61 -25.44
N LEU A 180 -3.35 51.56 -24.45
CA LEU A 180 -2.46 52.69 -24.13
C LEU A 180 -1.38 52.89 -25.20
N LEU A 181 -0.84 51.82 -25.77
CA LEU A 181 0.15 51.89 -26.86
C LEU A 181 -0.44 52.42 -28.17
N THR A 182 -1.72 52.15 -28.47
CA THR A 182 -2.39 52.78 -29.62
C THR A 182 -2.57 54.28 -29.38
N LEU A 183 -3.05 54.71 -28.20
CA LEU A 183 -3.12 56.13 -27.85
C LEU A 183 -1.77 56.86 -27.95
N LEU A 184 -0.67 56.22 -27.55
CA LEU A 184 0.69 56.81 -27.64
C LEU A 184 1.24 56.88 -29.07
N ARG A 185 0.69 56.10 -30.01
CA ARG A 185 1.09 56.09 -31.42
C ARG A 185 0.24 56.99 -32.32
N LYS A 186 -0.85 57.53 -31.77
CA LYS A 186 -1.78 58.43 -32.47
C LYS A 186 -1.04 59.67 -33.01
N THR A 187 -1.34 60.01 -34.26
CA THR A 187 -0.88 61.22 -34.95
C THR A 187 -1.89 62.37 -34.83
N GLU A 188 -1.51 63.59 -35.24
CA GLU A 188 -2.35 64.79 -35.07
C GLU A 188 -3.64 64.79 -35.92
N ASN A 189 -3.64 64.07 -37.06
CA ASN A 189 -4.82 63.97 -37.93
C ASN A 189 -5.76 62.80 -37.57
N GLU A 190 -5.47 62.11 -36.47
CA GLU A 190 -6.22 60.96 -35.98
C GLU A 190 -7.04 61.30 -34.73
N ILE A 191 -8.21 60.69 -34.60
CA ILE A 191 -9.14 60.89 -33.48
C ILE A 191 -9.28 59.58 -32.72
N ALA A 192 -9.22 59.65 -31.39
CA ALA A 192 -9.38 58.46 -30.55
C ALA A 192 -10.86 58.27 -30.22
N VAL A 193 -11.41 57.13 -30.63
CA VAL A 193 -12.72 56.66 -30.21
C VAL A 193 -12.54 55.75 -29.00
N LYS A 194 -13.15 56.12 -27.87
CA LYS A 194 -13.06 55.39 -26.60
C LYS A 194 -14.40 54.74 -26.29
N LYS A 195 -14.39 53.41 -26.09
CA LYS A 195 -15.58 52.61 -25.75
C LYS A 195 -15.96 52.81 -24.28
N LEU A 196 -17.25 53.06 -24.06
CA LEU A 196 -17.90 53.11 -22.78
C LEU A 196 -18.99 52.03 -22.75
N ILE A 197 -18.79 50.98 -21.95
CA ILE A 197 -19.71 49.83 -21.88
C ILE A 197 -21.12 50.27 -21.43
N LYS A 198 -21.19 51.19 -20.45
CA LYS A 198 -22.44 51.71 -19.92
C LYS A 198 -22.36 53.20 -19.68
N PHE A 199 -23.41 53.94 -20.03
CA PHE A 199 -23.50 55.37 -19.81
C PHE A 199 -23.79 55.72 -18.35
N ASP A 200 -22.82 55.52 -17.46
CA ASP A 200 -22.91 55.95 -16.06
C ASP A 200 -21.64 56.70 -15.60
N ASN A 201 -21.79 57.48 -14.52
CA ASN A 201 -20.69 58.29 -13.98
C ASN A 201 -19.48 57.44 -13.54
N ARG A 202 -19.71 56.20 -13.07
CA ARG A 202 -18.64 55.31 -12.61
C ARG A 202 -17.80 54.80 -13.78
N SER A 203 -18.44 54.48 -14.90
CA SER A 203 -17.80 54.03 -16.13
C SER A 203 -17.01 55.18 -16.76
N ILE A 204 -17.54 56.41 -16.77
CA ILE A 204 -16.82 57.61 -17.22
C ILE A 204 -15.59 57.86 -16.34
N GLU A 205 -15.74 57.83 -15.01
CA GLU A 205 -14.62 58.01 -14.07
C GLU A 205 -13.58 56.89 -14.20
N THR A 206 -14.02 55.66 -14.47
CA THR A 206 -13.13 54.51 -14.71
C THR A 206 -12.37 54.66 -16.03
N LEU A 207 -13.04 55.05 -17.11
CA LEU A 207 -12.44 55.32 -18.42
C LEU A 207 -11.37 56.42 -18.31
N ASP A 208 -11.70 57.50 -17.60
CA ASP A 208 -10.79 58.62 -17.33
C ASP A 208 -9.56 58.20 -16.51
N LYS A 209 -9.73 57.45 -15.42
CA LYS A 209 -8.60 56.90 -14.65
C LYS A 209 -7.79 55.84 -15.42
N THR A 210 -8.36 55.26 -16.48
CA THR A 210 -7.74 54.16 -17.22
C THR A 210 -6.91 54.66 -18.40
N TYR A 211 -7.46 55.61 -19.16
CA TYR A 211 -6.96 56.10 -20.45
C TYR A 211 -6.99 57.62 -20.60
N GLY A 212 -7.55 58.35 -19.63
CA GLY A 212 -7.90 59.78 -19.74
C GLY A 212 -9.06 60.02 -20.73
N ILE A 213 -9.78 61.13 -20.56
CA ILE A 213 -10.64 61.69 -21.62
C ILE A 213 -10.11 63.07 -21.98
N LEU A 214 -9.57 63.20 -23.19
CA LEU A 214 -8.99 64.45 -23.70
C LEU A 214 -10.02 65.22 -24.53
N ARG A 215 -9.75 66.52 -24.72
CA ARG A 215 -10.53 67.35 -25.63
C ARG A 215 -10.35 66.85 -27.06
N GLY A 216 -11.46 66.75 -27.80
CA GLY A 216 -11.44 66.22 -29.17
C GLY A 216 -11.52 64.69 -29.29
N ASP A 217 -11.60 63.94 -28.18
CA ASP A 217 -11.88 62.50 -28.22
C ASP A 217 -13.37 62.23 -28.55
N ILE A 218 -13.66 61.10 -29.19
CA ILE A 218 -15.02 60.61 -29.47
C ILE A 218 -15.34 59.48 -28.47
N ILE A 219 -16.56 59.45 -27.94
CA ILE A 219 -16.99 58.39 -27.02
C ILE A 219 -18.00 57.49 -27.71
N TYR A 220 -17.66 56.22 -27.91
CA TYR A 220 -18.63 55.20 -28.29
C TYR A 220 -19.33 54.65 -27.04
N ILE A 221 -20.66 54.62 -27.02
CA ILE A 221 -21.45 54.13 -25.91
C ILE A 221 -22.22 52.88 -26.34
N GLU A 222 -21.98 51.76 -25.65
CA GLU A 222 -22.61 50.47 -25.95
C GLU A 222 -24.02 50.37 -25.35
N ASP A 223 -24.20 50.76 -24.08
CA ASP A 223 -25.51 50.90 -23.42
C ASP A 223 -25.77 52.38 -22.99
N PRO A 224 -26.53 53.16 -23.79
CA PRO A 224 -26.88 54.55 -23.46
C PRO A 224 -28.01 54.69 -22.43
N SER A 225 -28.66 53.59 -22.00
CA SER A 225 -29.85 53.66 -21.13
C SER A 225 -29.59 54.14 -19.69
N GLY A 226 -28.32 54.13 -19.25
CA GLY A 226 -27.94 54.34 -17.85
C GLY A 226 -27.79 55.80 -17.39
N GLY A 227 -27.79 56.79 -18.29
CA GLY A 227 -27.32 58.14 -17.98
C GLY A 227 -28.31 59.25 -18.33
N GLY A 228 -28.51 60.14 -17.36
CA GLY A 228 -29.32 61.35 -17.52
C GLY A 228 -28.47 62.62 -17.56
N LYS A 229 -29.12 63.76 -17.27
CA LYS A 229 -28.56 65.13 -17.31
C LYS A 229 -27.15 65.27 -16.71
N ASN A 230 -26.90 64.71 -15.53
CA ASN A 230 -25.61 64.83 -14.84
C ASN A 230 -24.49 64.08 -15.56
N THR A 231 -24.78 62.89 -16.11
CA THR A 231 -23.83 62.06 -16.85
C THR A 231 -23.46 62.72 -18.19
N ALA A 232 -24.45 63.27 -18.89
CA ALA A 232 -24.24 64.06 -20.11
C ALA A 232 -23.37 65.30 -19.83
N LEU A 233 -23.70 66.07 -18.78
CA LEU A 233 -22.94 67.27 -18.39
C LEU A 233 -21.47 66.95 -18.01
N GLN A 234 -21.20 65.79 -17.40
CA GLN A 234 -19.84 65.34 -17.10
C GLN A 234 -19.03 65.07 -18.38
N LEU A 235 -19.62 64.45 -19.40
CA LEU A 235 -18.96 64.29 -20.71
C LEU A 235 -18.78 65.64 -21.42
N SER A 236 -19.81 66.49 -21.47
CA SER A 236 -19.74 67.78 -22.16
C SER A 236 -18.65 68.68 -21.58
N LYS A 237 -18.49 68.73 -20.24
CA LYS A 237 -17.43 69.50 -19.56
C LYS A 237 -16.00 69.07 -19.94
N ARG A 238 -15.82 67.84 -20.44
CA ARG A 238 -14.52 67.31 -20.87
C ARG A 238 -14.14 67.75 -22.30
N GLY A 239 -15.09 68.30 -23.07
CA GLY A 239 -14.86 68.77 -24.43
C GLY A 239 -14.68 67.63 -25.44
N ILE A 240 -15.49 66.59 -25.31
CA ILE A 240 -15.56 65.51 -26.31
C ILE A 240 -16.06 66.04 -27.66
N LEU A 241 -15.63 65.42 -28.75
CA LEU A 241 -15.95 65.86 -30.12
C LEU A 241 -17.33 65.38 -30.58
N ALA A 242 -17.66 64.12 -30.29
CA ALA A 242 -18.92 63.48 -30.67
C ALA A 242 -19.19 62.25 -29.79
N ILE A 243 -20.41 61.75 -29.86
CA ILE A 243 -20.84 60.49 -29.25
C ILE A 243 -21.28 59.54 -30.36
N VAL A 244 -20.84 58.28 -30.31
CA VAL A 244 -21.29 57.23 -31.22
C VAL A 244 -22.13 56.22 -30.44
N VAL A 245 -23.28 55.82 -30.97
CA VAL A 245 -24.12 54.76 -30.41
C VAL A 245 -24.53 53.74 -31.46
N ARG A 246 -24.86 52.53 -31.02
CA ARG A 246 -25.48 51.53 -31.90
C ARG A 246 -26.95 51.83 -32.20
N GLU A 247 -27.68 52.34 -31.21
CA GLU A 247 -29.09 52.72 -31.33
C GLU A 247 -29.33 54.03 -30.55
N LYS A 248 -30.12 54.96 -31.11
CA LYS A 248 -30.45 56.25 -30.47
C LYS A 248 -31.47 56.04 -29.33
N ARG A 249 -30.98 55.60 -28.17
CA ARG A 249 -31.76 55.31 -26.94
C ARG A 249 -31.26 56.14 -25.75
N PHE A 250 -31.19 57.45 -25.90
CA PHE A 250 -30.87 58.36 -24.80
C PHE A 250 -32.12 58.81 -24.04
N SER A 251 -31.91 59.30 -22.81
CA SER A 251 -32.91 60.13 -22.13
C SER A 251 -33.01 61.49 -22.83
N SER A 252 -34.23 62.05 -22.93
CA SER A 252 -34.48 63.39 -23.46
C SER A 252 -33.66 64.49 -22.77
N ASP A 253 -33.40 64.33 -21.47
CA ASP A 253 -32.50 65.21 -20.71
C ASP A 253 -31.03 65.12 -21.14
N ALA A 254 -30.58 63.94 -21.59
CA ALA A 254 -29.22 63.74 -22.06
C ALA A 254 -29.04 64.29 -23.48
N GLU A 255 -29.96 63.99 -24.40
CA GLU A 255 -29.95 64.53 -25.77
C GLU A 255 -29.97 66.06 -25.75
N ARG A 256 -30.84 66.66 -24.93
CA ARG A 256 -30.90 68.11 -24.76
C ARG A 256 -29.55 68.71 -24.34
N ILE A 257 -28.84 68.08 -23.39
CA ILE A 257 -27.52 68.56 -22.94
C ILE A 257 -26.47 68.40 -24.04
N PHE A 258 -26.50 67.34 -24.85
CA PHE A 258 -25.56 67.21 -25.96
C PHE A 258 -25.82 68.25 -27.05
N ASN A 259 -27.08 68.50 -27.40
CA ASN A 259 -27.47 69.54 -28.34
C ASN A 259 -27.12 70.96 -27.83
N GLU A 260 -27.42 71.29 -26.56
CA GLU A 260 -27.05 72.57 -25.93
C GLU A 260 -25.53 72.82 -25.91
N ASN A 261 -24.71 71.76 -25.98
CA ASN A 261 -23.24 71.85 -26.03
C ASN A 261 -22.65 71.60 -27.44
N ASN A 262 -23.47 71.50 -28.49
CA ASN A 262 -23.07 71.19 -29.88
C ASN A 262 -22.28 69.87 -30.05
N ILE A 263 -22.62 68.84 -29.29
CA ILE A 263 -22.00 67.51 -29.38
C ILE A 263 -22.89 66.60 -30.23
N PRO A 264 -22.50 66.26 -31.48
CA PRO A 264 -23.30 65.41 -32.36
C PRO A 264 -23.39 63.96 -31.85
N ILE A 265 -24.54 63.34 -32.10
CA ILE A 265 -24.83 61.94 -31.81
C ILE A 265 -24.84 61.17 -33.15
N LEU A 266 -23.79 60.40 -33.38
CA LEU A 266 -23.58 59.57 -34.56
C LEU A 266 -24.05 58.13 -34.30
N LEU A 267 -24.49 57.44 -35.34
CA LEU A 267 -24.69 56.00 -35.35
C LEU A 267 -23.43 55.28 -35.85
N LEU A 268 -23.29 53.98 -35.56
CA LEU A 268 -22.23 53.15 -36.14
C LEU A 268 -22.27 53.14 -37.68
N ASP A 269 -23.47 53.22 -38.24
CA ASP A 269 -23.73 53.18 -39.69
C ASP A 269 -23.48 54.53 -40.38
N ASP A 270 -23.19 55.61 -39.63
CA ASP A 270 -22.77 56.89 -40.23
C ASP A 270 -21.34 56.82 -40.78
N PHE A 271 -20.52 55.89 -40.28
CA PHE A 271 -19.14 55.73 -40.71
C PHE A 271 -19.05 54.83 -41.94
N ASP A 272 -18.32 55.28 -42.96
CA ASP A 272 -17.94 54.46 -44.11
C ASP A 272 -16.40 54.32 -44.17
N PRO A 273 -15.84 53.11 -43.98
CA PRO A 273 -16.52 51.86 -43.62
C PRO A 273 -17.06 51.87 -42.17
N PRO A 274 -18.05 51.02 -41.84
CA PRO A 274 -18.65 50.96 -40.49
C PRO A 274 -17.61 50.77 -39.39
N LEU A 275 -17.78 51.49 -38.28
CA LEU A 275 -16.80 51.56 -37.21
C LEU A 275 -16.61 50.22 -36.47
N VAL A 276 -15.53 49.50 -36.79
CA VAL A 276 -15.14 48.26 -36.10
C VAL A 276 -14.26 48.54 -34.90
N LEU A 277 -14.83 48.44 -33.70
CA LEU A 277 -14.10 48.60 -32.44
C LEU A 277 -13.22 47.39 -32.13
N LYS A 278 -11.90 47.57 -32.10
CA LYS A 278 -10.92 46.55 -31.71
C LYS A 278 -10.46 46.78 -30.27
N GLY A 279 -11.26 46.32 -29.31
CA GLY A 279 -11.04 46.53 -27.86
C GLY A 279 -11.69 47.82 -27.35
N ASP A 280 -11.15 48.38 -26.26
CA ASP A 280 -11.69 49.61 -25.64
C ASP A 280 -11.40 50.87 -26.46
N ILE A 281 -10.37 50.87 -27.31
CA ILE A 281 -9.90 52.07 -28.01
C ILE A 281 -9.69 51.76 -29.49
N THR A 282 -10.22 52.63 -30.34
CA THR A 282 -10.02 52.57 -31.79
C THR A 282 -9.64 53.95 -32.30
N ILE A 283 -8.80 54.01 -33.32
CA ILE A 283 -8.33 55.25 -33.92
C ILE A 283 -9.01 55.39 -35.28
N ILE A 284 -9.53 56.59 -35.57
CA ILE A 284 -10.12 56.94 -36.86
C ILE A 284 -9.39 58.14 -37.46
N SER A 285 -9.41 58.28 -38.79
CA SER A 285 -8.96 59.51 -39.45
C SER A 285 -9.97 60.65 -39.21
N ARG A 286 -9.51 61.90 -39.30
CA ARG A 286 -10.40 63.07 -39.30
C ARG A 286 -11.42 63.02 -40.45
N GLU A 287 -11.00 62.56 -41.62
CA GLU A 287 -11.86 62.41 -42.81
C GLU A 287 -13.07 61.50 -42.53
N ALA A 288 -12.86 60.36 -41.86
CA ALA A 288 -13.93 59.43 -41.49
C ALA A 288 -14.91 60.01 -40.45
N TYR A 289 -14.47 60.98 -39.64
CA TYR A 289 -15.36 61.73 -38.76
C TYR A 289 -16.17 62.78 -39.54
N GLU A 290 -15.55 63.46 -40.51
CA GLU A 290 -16.23 64.47 -41.33
C GLU A 290 -17.27 63.86 -42.28
N THR A 291 -17.02 62.67 -42.83
CA THR A 291 -18.04 61.91 -43.58
C THR A 291 -19.19 61.48 -42.68
N ALA A 292 -18.91 60.92 -41.50
CA ALA A 292 -19.96 60.55 -40.54
C ALA A 292 -20.81 61.76 -40.09
N LEU A 293 -20.21 62.94 -39.94
CA LEU A 293 -20.94 64.17 -39.63
C LEU A 293 -21.83 64.66 -40.78
N LYS A 294 -21.46 64.41 -42.04
CA LYS A 294 -22.32 64.66 -43.22
C LYS A 294 -23.48 63.67 -43.26
N ASN A 295 -23.21 62.39 -43.07
CA ASN A 295 -24.20 61.30 -43.07
C ASN A 295 -25.25 61.47 -41.96
N MET A 296 -24.82 61.88 -40.76
CA MET A 296 -25.71 62.25 -39.67
C MET A 296 -26.68 63.38 -40.07
N LYS A 297 -26.18 64.45 -40.72
CA LYS A 297 -27.02 65.57 -41.16
C LYS A 297 -28.02 65.16 -42.23
N LEU A 298 -27.60 64.33 -43.19
CA LEU A 298 -28.48 63.76 -44.20
C LEU A 298 -29.62 62.94 -43.58
N ARG A 299 -29.37 62.19 -42.50
CA ARG A 299 -30.42 61.46 -41.76
C ARG A 299 -31.37 62.37 -40.97
N GLU A 300 -30.90 63.51 -40.45
CA GLU A 300 -31.76 64.42 -39.66
C GLU A 300 -32.57 65.41 -40.54
N LEU A 301 -32.30 65.46 -41.85
CA LEU A 301 -33.11 66.19 -42.84
C LEU A 301 -34.36 65.39 -43.27
N PRO A 302 -35.44 66.07 -43.70
CA PRO A 302 -36.55 65.43 -44.41
C PRO A 302 -36.06 64.69 -45.67
N GLU A 303 -36.70 63.57 -46.02
CA GLU A 303 -36.30 62.72 -47.16
C GLU A 303 -36.13 63.52 -48.47
N ASP A 304 -37.04 64.47 -48.74
CA ASP A 304 -37.00 65.34 -49.93
C ASP A 304 -35.76 66.25 -49.98
N GLU A 305 -35.31 66.78 -48.84
CA GLU A 305 -34.13 67.66 -48.74
C GLU A 305 -32.83 66.85 -48.74
N ALA A 306 -32.83 65.67 -48.10
CA ALA A 306 -31.71 64.74 -48.12
C ALA A 306 -31.43 64.23 -49.55
N LEU A 307 -32.46 63.83 -50.29
CA LEU A 307 -32.37 63.45 -51.70
C LEU A 307 -31.81 64.59 -52.56
N TYR A 308 -32.23 65.84 -52.31
CA TYR A 308 -31.72 66.99 -53.06
C TYR A 308 -30.21 67.19 -52.82
N MET A 309 -29.76 67.11 -51.56
CA MET A 309 -28.34 67.21 -51.21
C MET A 309 -27.50 66.06 -51.76
N GLU A 310 -28.04 64.83 -51.78
CA GLU A 310 -27.35 63.66 -52.34
C GLU A 310 -27.17 63.83 -53.86
N VAL A 311 -28.24 64.19 -54.58
CA VAL A 311 -28.20 64.49 -56.02
C VAL A 311 -27.26 65.67 -56.32
N GLU A 312 -27.25 66.73 -55.50
CA GLU A 312 -26.33 67.85 -55.66
C GLU A 312 -24.87 67.43 -55.46
N SER A 313 -24.57 66.55 -54.50
CA SER A 313 -23.21 66.05 -54.27
C SER A 313 -22.72 65.18 -55.43
N ILE A 314 -23.57 64.29 -55.97
CA ILE A 314 -23.27 63.48 -57.16
C ILE A 314 -23.05 64.37 -58.38
N LEU A 315 -23.86 65.42 -58.56
CA LEU A 315 -23.69 66.40 -59.63
C LEU A 315 -22.40 67.22 -59.46
N ALA A 316 -22.00 67.54 -58.23
CA ALA A 316 -20.74 68.21 -57.95
C ALA A 316 -19.53 67.32 -58.27
N GLU A 317 -19.52 66.05 -57.82
CA GLU A 317 -18.47 65.09 -58.17
C GLU A 317 -18.37 64.86 -59.68
N TRP A 318 -19.52 64.77 -60.37
CA TRP A 318 -19.54 64.59 -61.82
C TRP A 318 -19.00 65.82 -62.55
N ARG A 319 -19.35 67.04 -62.10
CA ARG A 319 -18.76 68.29 -62.61
C ARG A 319 -17.26 68.33 -62.37
N GLU A 320 -16.78 67.92 -61.20
CA GLU A 320 -15.35 67.93 -60.87
C GLU A 320 -14.56 66.89 -61.67
N LYS A 321 -15.08 65.67 -61.85
CA LYS A 321 -14.50 64.65 -62.74
C LYS A 321 -14.42 65.15 -64.18
N ARG A 322 -15.52 65.70 -64.70
CA ARG A 322 -15.57 66.25 -66.07
C ARG A 322 -14.62 67.43 -66.27
N LEU A 323 -14.39 68.24 -65.23
CA LEU A 323 -13.40 69.33 -65.27
C LEU A 323 -11.95 68.80 -65.27
N LYS A 324 -11.68 67.67 -64.60
CA LYS A 324 -10.37 66.99 -64.64
C LYS A 324 -10.12 66.37 -66.00
N GLU A 325 -11.09 65.64 -66.55
CA GLU A 325 -11.02 65.07 -67.91
C GLU A 325 -10.70 66.15 -68.97
N LEU A 326 -11.41 67.30 -68.94
CA LEU A 326 -11.14 68.44 -69.83
C LEU A 326 -9.77 69.12 -69.63
N ASN A 327 -9.16 68.97 -68.46
CA ASN A 327 -7.80 69.47 -68.17
C ASN A 327 -6.71 68.43 -68.44
N GLU A 328 -7.06 67.16 -68.69
CA GLU A 328 -6.14 66.10 -69.11
C GLU A 328 -6.13 65.92 -70.65
N GLU A 329 -7.14 66.41 -71.36
CA GLU A 329 -7.22 66.45 -72.83
C GLU A 329 -6.56 67.71 -73.47
N ASN A 330 -6.00 68.64 -72.69
CA ASN A 330 -5.28 69.84 -73.14
C ASN A 330 -3.81 69.84 -72.69
#